data_AF-V5KVU8-F1
#
_entry.id   AF-V5KVU8-F1
#
_cell.length_a   1.000
_cell.length_b   1.000
_cell.length_c   1.000
_cell.angle_alpha   90.00
_cell.angle_beta   90.00
_cell.angle_gamma   90.00
#
_symmetry.space_group_name_H-M   'P 1'
#
loop_
_entity.id
_entity.type
_entity.pdbx_description
1 polymer ?
#
loop_
_entity_poly.entity_id
_entity_poly.type
_entity_poly.pdbx_seq_one_letter_code
_entity_poly.pdbx_strand_id
1 'polypeptide(L)'
;RCEFCDIPALYGRQPRLKSPEQVIAELDAMMSRPHPLAIYFGDDNFIGSRKAARALLTHLIAWQKQRGYPVLFACEATLNLA
;
A
#
# COMPACT_ATOMS: atom_id res chain seq x y z
N ARG A 1 8.56 -9.77 -16.81
CA ARG A 1 8.90 -8.48 -17.46
C ARG A 1 7.64 -7.99 -18.15
N CYS A 2 7.20 -6.77 -17.89
CA CYS A 2 6.04 -6.18 -18.54
C CYS A 2 6.52 -5.46 -19.82
N GLU A 3 5.89 -5.72 -20.96
CA GLU A 3 6.33 -5.23 -22.27
C GLU A 3 5.53 -4.01 -22.77
N PHE A 4 4.50 -3.63 -22.04
CA PHE A 4 3.59 -2.53 -22.37
C PHE A 4 3.60 -1.42 -21.30
N CYS A 5 4.45 -1.53 -20.28
CA CYS A 5 4.46 -0.63 -19.13
C CYS A 5 5.71 0.25 -19.12
N ASP A 6 5.51 1.56 -19.18
CA ASP A 6 6.59 2.55 -19.19
C ASP A 6 7.07 2.95 -17.78
N ILE A 7 6.42 2.46 -16.71
CA ILE A 7 6.76 2.79 -15.32
C ILE A 7 8.25 2.64 -15.00
N PRO A 8 8.95 1.54 -15.35
CA PRO A 8 10.38 1.42 -15.05
C PRO A 8 11.26 2.40 -15.82
N ALA A 9 10.81 2.88 -16.98
CA ALA A 9 11.52 3.88 -17.77
C ALA A 9 11.32 5.30 -17.18
N LEU A 10 10.10 5.58 -16.69
CA LEU A 10 9.75 6.88 -16.09
C LEU A 10 10.30 7.04 -14.66
N TYR A 11 10.19 6.01 -13.83
CA TYR A 11 10.45 6.10 -12.38
C TYR A 11 11.64 5.27 -11.90
N GLY A 12 12.31 4.56 -12.80
CA GLY A 12 13.43 3.69 -12.49
C GLY A 12 12.99 2.33 -11.93
N ARG A 13 13.99 1.50 -11.59
CA ARG A 13 13.78 0.09 -11.16
C ARG A 13 13.91 -0.13 -9.66
N GLN A 14 14.23 0.91 -8.90
CA GLN A 14 14.42 0.83 -7.45
C GLN A 14 13.17 1.35 -6.73
N PRO A 15 12.42 0.48 -6.04
CA PRO A 15 11.25 0.90 -5.28
C PRO A 15 11.62 1.91 -4.19
N ARG A 16 10.88 3.01 -4.11
CA ARG A 16 10.99 4.00 -3.03
C ARG A 16 9.84 3.75 -2.06
N LEU A 17 10.16 3.30 -0.87
CA LEU A 17 9.18 2.79 0.08
C LEU A 17 9.07 3.71 1.29
N LYS A 18 7.84 3.99 1.72
CA LYS A 18 7.58 4.53 3.06
C LYS A 18 7.80 3.43 4.10
N SER A 19 8.24 3.81 5.29
CA SER A 19 8.23 2.86 6.41
C SER A 19 6.78 2.54 6.81
N PRO A 20 6.51 1.34 7.37
CA PRO A 20 5.18 1.01 7.87
C PRO A 20 4.63 2.06 8.85
N GLU A 21 5.48 2.60 9.71
CA GLU A 21 5.13 3.63 10.69
C GLU A 21 4.68 4.94 10.02
N GLN A 22 5.33 5.35 8.94
CA GLN A 22 4.92 6.52 8.16
C GLN A 22 3.53 6.32 7.56
N VAL A 23 3.25 5.14 7.00
CA VAL A 23 1.92 4.84 6.44
C VAL A 23 0.84 4.84 7.52
N ILE A 24 1.11 4.24 8.69
CA ILE A 24 0.17 4.26 9.82
C ILE A 24 -0.13 5.69 10.29
N ALA A 25 0.90 6.54 10.41
CA ALA A 25 0.72 7.93 10.78
C ALA A 25 -0.14 8.71 9.76
N GLU A 26 0.03 8.45 8.46
CA GLU A 26 -0.82 9.03 7.41
C GLU A 26 -2.28 8.55 7.54
N LEU A 27 -2.49 7.27 7.79
CA LEU A 27 -3.83 6.71 8.03
C LEU A 27 -4.51 7.36 9.26
N ASP A 28 -3.78 7.51 10.36
CA ASP A 28 -4.31 8.19 11.56
C ASP A 28 -4.67 9.64 11.28
N ALA A 29 -3.85 10.35 10.51
CA ALA A 29 -4.16 11.71 10.08
C ALA A 29 -5.39 11.77 9.15
N MET A 30 -5.65 10.74 8.34
CA MET A 30 -6.87 10.64 7.53
C MET A 30 -8.11 10.41 8.40
N MET A 31 -7.99 9.60 9.45
CA MET A 31 -9.10 9.29 10.37
C MET A 31 -9.51 10.49 11.24
N SER A 32 -8.68 11.52 11.36
CA SER A 32 -9.01 12.75 12.11
C SER A 32 -10.09 13.64 11.46
N ARG A 33 -10.55 13.28 10.27
CA ARG A 33 -11.52 14.02 9.43
C ARG A 33 -12.60 13.05 8.95
N PRO A 34 -13.69 13.53 8.31
CA PRO A 34 -14.57 12.65 7.55
C PRO A 34 -13.73 11.78 6.61
N HIS A 35 -13.68 10.49 6.90
CA HIS A 35 -12.76 9.56 6.25
C HIS A 35 -13.46 8.87 5.08
N PRO A 36 -12.71 8.52 4.02
CA PRO A 36 -13.27 7.79 2.89
C PRO A 36 -13.65 6.36 3.31
N LEU A 37 -14.56 5.75 2.55
CA LEU A 37 -14.89 4.33 2.71
C LEU A 37 -13.73 3.41 2.29
N ALA A 38 -12.93 3.85 1.31
CA ALA A 38 -11.83 3.07 0.76
C ALA A 38 -10.57 3.93 0.61
N ILE A 39 -9.42 3.30 0.86
CA ILE A 39 -8.09 3.88 0.67
C ILE A 39 -7.37 3.02 -0.36
N TYR A 40 -6.93 3.67 -1.43
CA TYR A 40 -6.23 3.04 -2.53
C TYR A 40 -4.73 3.34 -2.44
N PHE A 41 -3.91 2.29 -2.37
CA PHE A 41 -2.46 2.39 -2.47
C PHE A 41 -2.08 2.61 -3.93
N GLY A 42 -1.69 3.83 -4.28
CA GLY A 42 -1.31 4.23 -5.64
C GLY A 42 0.07 3.75 -6.08
N ASP A 43 0.55 2.62 -5.57
CA ASP A 43 1.78 1.98 -6.03
C ASP A 43 1.50 1.28 -7.38
N ASP A 44 2.42 1.42 -8.35
CA ASP A 44 2.31 0.74 -9.66
C ASP A 44 2.30 -0.80 -9.51
N ASN A 45 2.82 -1.29 -8.38
CA ASN A 45 2.75 -2.70 -7.97
C ASN A 45 3.01 -2.81 -6.46
N PHE A 46 1.96 -2.97 -5.68
CA PHE A 46 2.04 -3.08 -4.22
C PHE A 46 2.94 -4.24 -3.76
N ILE A 47 2.97 -5.35 -4.50
CA ILE A 47 3.82 -6.50 -4.21
C ILE A 47 5.19 -6.44 -4.90
N GLY A 48 5.56 -5.30 -5.49
CA GLY A 48 6.85 -5.09 -6.15
C GLY A 48 8.05 -5.39 -5.24
N SER A 49 7.89 -5.17 -3.93
CA SER A 49 8.76 -5.71 -2.89
C SER A 49 7.96 -6.55 -1.90
N ARG A 50 7.95 -7.89 -2.10
CA ARG A 50 7.22 -8.82 -1.21
C ARG A 50 7.64 -8.70 0.26
N LYS A 51 8.92 -8.42 0.53
CA LYS A 51 9.44 -8.21 1.90
C LYS A 51 8.81 -6.98 2.53
N ALA A 52 8.80 -5.85 1.82
CA ALA A 52 8.22 -4.61 2.32
C ALA A 52 6.70 -4.70 2.44
N ALA A 53 6.03 -5.29 1.44
CA ALA A 53 4.58 -5.51 1.47
C ALA A 53 4.17 -6.33 2.70
N ARG A 54 4.88 -7.43 3.01
CA ARG A 54 4.62 -8.23 4.21
C ARG A 54 4.79 -7.41 5.50
N ALA A 55 5.86 -6.63 5.61
CA ALA A 55 6.10 -5.77 6.76
C ALA A 55 4.96 -4.74 6.93
N LEU A 56 4.57 -4.05 5.85
CA LEU A 56 3.47 -3.09 5.88
C LEU A 56 2.13 -3.76 6.23
N LEU A 57 1.82 -4.91 5.62
CA LEU A 57 0.57 -5.64 5.87
C LEU A 57 0.42 -6.04 7.35
N THR A 58 1.50 -6.43 8.03
CA THR A 58 1.46 -6.70 9.47
C THR A 58 0.94 -5.50 10.26
N HIS A 59 1.40 -4.29 9.92
CA HIS A 59 0.97 -3.06 10.57
C HIS A 59 -0.47 -2.69 10.19
N LEU A 60 -0.83 -2.79 8.91
CA LEU A 60 -2.18 -2.49 8.42
C LEU A 60 -3.24 -3.41 9.06
N ILE A 61 -2.95 -4.70 9.21
CA ILE A 61 -3.84 -5.66 9.86
C ILE A 61 -4.05 -5.30 11.33
N ALA A 62 -2.97 -4.98 12.05
CA ALA A 62 -3.05 -4.57 13.46
C ALA A 62 -3.86 -3.27 13.60
N TRP A 63 -3.59 -2.28 12.73
CA TRP A 63 -4.27 -0.99 12.72
C TRP A 63 -5.78 -1.12 12.44
N GLN A 64 -6.17 -1.91 11.45
CA GLN A 64 -7.57 -2.20 11.12
C GLN A 64 -8.30 -2.87 12.30
N LYS A 65 -7.69 -3.91 12.89
CA LYS A 65 -8.29 -4.65 14.02
C LYS A 65 -8.56 -3.73 15.21
N GLN A 66 -7.61 -2.86 15.56
CA GLN A 66 -7.75 -1.93 16.68
C GLN A 66 -8.89 -0.92 16.47
N ARG A 67 -9.27 -0.62 15.22
CA ARG A 67 -10.27 0.40 14.87
C ARG A 67 -11.59 -0.18 14.38
N GLY A 68 -11.76 -1.50 14.38
CA GLY A 68 -12.98 -2.15 13.94
C GLY A 68 -13.21 -2.12 12.42
N TYR A 69 -12.13 -2.14 11.64
CA TYR A 69 -12.16 -2.13 10.17
C TYR A 69 -12.87 -0.90 9.55
N PRO A 70 -12.42 0.33 9.84
CA PRO A 70 -13.12 1.55 9.42
C PRO A 70 -13.07 1.84 7.91
N VAL A 71 -12.16 1.21 7.18
CA VAL A 71 -11.91 1.47 5.75
C VAL A 71 -11.64 0.18 4.99
N LEU A 72 -11.87 0.19 3.68
CA LEU A 72 -11.42 -0.84 2.76
C LEU A 72 -10.07 -0.45 2.15
N PHE A 73 -9.14 -1.41 2.03
CA PHE A 73 -7.88 -1.20 1.32
C PHE A 73 -7.94 -1.80 -0.08
N ALA A 74 -7.43 -1.07 -1.06
CA ALA A 74 -7.29 -1.50 -2.45
C ALA A 74 -5.89 -1.14 -2.98
N CYS A 75 -5.40 -1.89 -3.97
CA CYS A 75 -4.09 -1.66 -4.57
C CYS A 75 -3.99 -2.34 -5.95
N GLU A 76 -3.00 -1.95 -6.74
CA GLU A 76 -2.56 -2.73 -7.90
C GLU A 76 -1.51 -3.75 -7.48
N ALA A 77 -1.60 -4.96 -8.01
CA ALA A 77 -0.62 -6.00 -7.81
C ALA A 77 -0.47 -6.82 -9.09
N THR A 78 0.75 -7.31 -9.36
CA THR A 78 0.93 -8.30 -10.41
C THR A 78 0.09 -9.55 -10.09
N LEU A 79 -0.57 -10.14 -11.10
CA LEU A 79 -1.49 -11.28 -10.94
C LEU A 79 -0.85 -12.55 -10.32
N ASN A 80 0.47 -12.59 -10.17
CA ASN A 80 1.21 -13.71 -9.57
C ASN A 80 1.12 -13.76 -8.04
N LEU A 81 -0.11 -13.66 -7.51
CA LEU A 81 -0.46 -13.66 -6.09
C LEU A 81 -0.57 -15.07 -5.49
N ALA A 82 -0.53 -16.11 -6.32
CA ALA A 82 -0.54 -17.52 -5.91
C ALA A 82 0.79 -17.96 -5.27
#